data_AF-A0A6L6V9Y0-F1
#
_entry.id   AF-A0A6L6V9Y0-F1
#
_cell.length_a   1.000
_cell.length_b   1.000
_cell.length_c   1.000
_cell.angle_alpha   90.00
_cell.angle_beta   90.00
_cell.angle_gamma   90.00
#
_symmetry.space_group_name_H-M   'P 1'
#
loop_
_entity.id
_entity.type
_entity.pdbx_description
1 polymer ?
#
loop_
_entity_poly.entity_id
_entity_poly.type
_entity_poly.pdbx_seq_one_letter_code
_entity_poly.pdbx_strand_id
1 'polypeptide(L)'
;MYIDKENIDGEALQWVSERLLRTPERHKFLLVLSDGVPMDDSTFAANGADFLTQHLQQVILGLESDERLSVMAVNLGHQAADFYKASRRLDMPANLGPEIIDMLGEAIGKKLALD
;
A
#
# COMPACT_ATOMS: atom_id res chain seq x y z
N MET A 1 24.14 -12.17 -1.46
CA MET A 1 22.94 -12.96 -1.13
C MET A 1 21.77 -12.02 -1.30
N TYR A 2 21.23 -11.96 -2.52
CA TYR A 2 19.96 -11.28 -2.74
C TYR A 2 18.90 -12.18 -2.11
N ILE A 3 18.12 -11.62 -1.19
CA ILE A 3 16.91 -12.29 -0.71
C ILE A 3 15.94 -12.10 -1.86
N ASP A 4 15.63 -13.18 -2.57
CA ASP A 4 14.57 -13.18 -3.57
C ASP A 4 13.31 -12.69 -2.85
N LYS A 5 12.82 -11.52 -3.25
CA LYS A 5 11.59 -10.97 -2.69
C LYS A 5 10.48 -11.89 -3.19
N GLU A 6 9.74 -12.50 -2.27
CA GLU A 6 8.54 -13.26 -2.57
C GLU A 6 7.38 -12.30 -2.29
N ASN A 7 6.95 -11.57 -3.32
CA ASN A 7 6.01 -10.47 -3.12
C ASN A 7 4.56 -10.92 -3.37
N ILE A 8 3.78 -10.96 -2.28
CA ILE A 8 2.32 -11.22 -2.24
C ILE A 8 1.58 -9.91 -1.85
N ASP A 9 2.07 -8.74 -2.30
CA ASP A 9 1.52 -7.45 -1.86
C ASP A 9 0.09 -7.27 -2.37
N GLY A 10 -0.23 -7.72 -3.59
CA GLY A 10 -1.58 -7.59 -4.17
C GLY A 10 -2.63 -8.39 -3.40
N GLU A 11 -2.37 -9.67 -3.16
CA GLU A 11 -3.30 -10.57 -2.46
C GLU A 11 -3.38 -10.22 -0.97
N ALA A 12 -2.29 -9.77 -0.34
CA ALA A 12 -2.31 -9.28 1.03
C ALA A 12 -3.21 -8.05 1.18
N LEU A 13 -3.14 -7.11 0.23
CA LEU A 13 -4.00 -5.93 0.20
C LEU A 13 -5.48 -6.31 0.03
N GLN A 14 -5.77 -7.24 -0.90
CA GLN A 14 -7.13 -7.77 -1.06
C GLN A 14 -7.63 -8.41 0.25
N TRP A 15 -6.84 -9.30 0.86
CA TRP A 15 -7.20 -9.98 2.09
C TRP A 15 -7.47 -9.01 3.26
N VAL A 16 -6.60 -8.03 3.47
CA VAL A 16 -6.81 -7.02 4.52
C VAL A 16 -8.04 -6.16 4.21
N SER A 17 -8.24 -5.75 2.95
CA SER A 17 -9.37 -4.91 2.57
C SER A 17 -10.71 -5.59 2.80
N GLU A 18 -10.84 -6.88 2.45
CA GLU A 18 -12.07 -7.65 2.66
C GLU A 18 -12.44 -7.76 4.13
N ARG A 19 -11.43 -7.90 4.99
CA ARG A 19 -11.62 -7.96 6.45
C ARG A 19 -11.99 -6.59 7.00
N LEU A 20 -11.27 -5.55 6.58
CA LEU A 20 -11.50 -4.19 7.01
C LEU A 20 -12.90 -3.72 6.59
N LEU A 21 -13.35 -4.02 5.37
CA LEU A 21 -14.68 -3.66 4.88
C LEU A 21 -15.86 -4.31 5.63
N ARG A 22 -15.62 -5.44 6.33
CA ARG A 22 -16.64 -6.10 7.16
C ARG A 22 -16.85 -5.41 8.51
N THR A 23 -15.99 -4.48 8.91
CA THR A 23 -16.12 -3.77 10.18
C THR A 23 -17.14 -2.62 10.08
N PRO A 24 -17.84 -2.28 11.18
CA PRO A 24 -18.96 -1.32 11.15
C PRO A 24 -18.53 0.15 11.04
N GLU A 25 -17.24 0.46 11.20
CA GLU A 25 -16.74 1.84 11.21
C GLU A 25 -16.96 2.52 9.86
N ARG A 26 -17.51 3.74 9.85
CA ARG A 26 -17.81 4.48 8.61
C ARG A 26 -16.56 4.74 7.77
N HIS A 27 -15.50 5.22 8.42
CA HIS A 27 -14.22 5.57 7.79
C HIS A 27 -13.17 4.54 8.16
N LYS A 28 -12.49 4.00 7.15
CA LYS A 28 -11.50 2.94 7.28
C LYS A 28 -10.18 3.41 6.67
N PHE A 29 -9.09 3.18 7.36
CA PHE A 29 -7.75 3.62 6.94
C PHE A 29 -6.85 2.39 6.79
N LEU A 30 -6.24 2.24 5.61
CA LEU A 30 -5.30 1.17 5.30
C LEU A 30 -3.93 1.79 5.04
N LEU A 31 -3.02 1.62 5.99
CA LEU A 31 -1.62 2.06 5.89
C LEU A 31 -0.73 0.88 5.55
N VAL A 32 -0.04 0.99 4.41
CA VAL A 32 0.91 -0.01 3.92
C VAL A 32 2.32 0.44 4.26
N LEU A 33 3.10 -0.43 4.90
CA LEU A 33 4.53 -0.20 5.13
C LEU A 33 5.29 -1.21 4.27
N SER A 34 6.02 -0.75 3.25
CA SER A 34 6.75 -1.62 2.32
C SER A 34 8.18 -1.13 2.11
N ASP A 35 9.11 -2.05 1.86
CA ASP A 35 10.53 -1.79 1.63
C ASP A 35 10.98 -1.98 0.16
N GLY A 36 10.05 -2.09 -0.79
CA GLY A 36 10.41 -2.14 -2.21
C GLY A 36 9.29 -2.48 -3.21
N VAL A 37 9.73 -2.84 -4.41
CA VAL A 37 8.94 -3.10 -5.63
C VAL A 37 8.43 -4.55 -5.65
N PRO A 38 7.24 -4.83 -6.23
CA PRO A 38 6.81 -6.19 -6.54
C PRO A 38 7.84 -6.91 -7.40
N MET A 39 8.44 -7.95 -6.85
CA MET A 39 9.40 -8.81 -7.51
C MET A 39 9.16 -10.20 -6.94
N ASP A 40 9.00 -11.20 -7.81
CA ASP A 40 9.04 -12.64 -7.52
C ASP A 40 9.50 -13.34 -8.82
N ASP A 41 10.64 -14.02 -8.73
CA ASP A 41 11.34 -14.62 -9.86
C ASP A 41 10.58 -15.81 -10.47
N SER A 42 9.75 -16.49 -9.68
CA SER A 42 8.95 -17.63 -10.14
C SER A 42 7.75 -17.17 -10.97
N THR A 43 7.05 -16.12 -10.53
CA THR A 43 5.99 -15.47 -11.32
C THR A 43 6.57 -14.76 -12.54
N PHE A 44 7.74 -14.14 -12.42
CA PHE A 44 8.46 -13.51 -13.55
C PHE A 44 8.72 -14.51 -14.68
N ALA A 45 9.24 -15.70 -14.36
CA ALA A 45 9.58 -16.73 -15.34
C ALA A 45 8.34 -17.32 -16.04
N ALA A 46 7.19 -17.35 -15.37
CA ALA A 46 5.96 -17.97 -15.87
C ALA A 46 5.00 -17.01 -16.58
N ASN A 47 4.90 -15.75 -16.14
CA ASN A 47 3.86 -14.81 -16.56
C ASN A 47 4.39 -13.51 -17.19
N GLY A 48 5.73 -13.34 -17.23
CA GLY A 48 6.38 -12.16 -17.77
C GLY A 48 6.61 -11.05 -16.74
N ALA A 49 7.49 -10.11 -17.09
CA ALA A 49 8.06 -9.12 -16.16
C ALA A 49 7.05 -8.18 -15.48
N ASP A 50 5.94 -7.88 -16.16
CA ASP A 50 5.01 -6.83 -15.72
C ASP A 50 3.80 -7.36 -14.96
N PHE A 51 3.60 -8.68 -14.89
CA PHE A 51 2.36 -9.27 -14.36
C PHE A 51 2.06 -8.84 -12.92
N LEU A 52 3.04 -8.96 -12.02
CA LEU A 52 2.87 -8.59 -10.61
C LEU A 52 2.69 -7.08 -10.42
N THR A 53 3.40 -6.29 -11.20
CA THR A 53 3.27 -4.82 -11.21
C THR A 53 1.88 -4.40 -11.63
N GLN A 54 1.35 -4.99 -12.71
CA GLN A 54 0.00 -4.73 -13.20
C GLN A 54 -1.06 -5.22 -12.22
N HIS A 55 -0.88 -6.41 -11.63
CA HIS A 55 -1.79 -6.94 -10.63
C HIS A 55 -1.86 -6.02 -9.41
N LEU A 56 -0.72 -5.63 -8.85
CA LEU A 56 -0.65 -4.71 -7.70
C LEU A 56 -1.31 -3.36 -8.03
N GLN A 57 -1.04 -2.80 -9.20
CA GLN A 57 -1.70 -1.56 -9.66
C GLN A 57 -3.22 -1.71 -9.74
N GLN A 58 -3.72 -2.81 -10.31
CA GLN A 58 -5.16 -3.06 -10.40
C GLN A 58 -5.81 -3.19 -9.03
N VAL A 59 -5.16 -3.91 -8.09
CA VAL A 59 -5.63 -4.03 -6.72
C VAL A 59 -5.69 -2.66 -6.05
N ILE A 60 -4.61 -1.89 -6.09
CA ILE A 60 -4.55 -0.56 -5.44
C ILE A 60 -5.60 0.37 -6.03
N LEU A 61 -5.77 0.39 -7.36
CA LEU A 61 -6.81 1.19 -8.02
C LEU A 61 -8.21 0.79 -7.54
N GLY A 62 -8.48 -0.51 -7.39
CA GLY A 62 -9.74 -1.00 -6.84
C GLY A 62 -9.98 -0.51 -5.41
N LEU A 63 -8.96 -0.61 -4.55
CA LEU A 63 -9.06 -0.16 -3.16
C LEU A 63 -9.23 1.36 -3.03
N GLU A 64 -8.49 2.14 -3.81
CA GLU A 64 -8.57 3.60 -3.81
C GLU A 64 -9.88 4.14 -4.40
N SER A 65 -10.63 3.32 -5.14
CA SER A 65 -11.93 3.69 -5.69
C SER A 65 -13.08 3.54 -4.68
N ASP A 66 -12.88 2.81 -3.58
CA ASP A 66 -13.88 2.67 -2.51
C ASP A 66 -13.81 3.84 -1.54
N GLU A 67 -14.81 4.71 -1.56
CA GLU A 67 -14.86 5.92 -0.73
C GLU A 67 -14.85 5.63 0.79
N ARG A 68 -15.14 4.40 1.22
CA ARG A 68 -15.08 4.02 2.65
C ARG A 68 -13.64 3.80 3.11
N LEU A 69 -12.75 3.49 2.17
CA LEU A 69 -11.35 3.21 2.41
C LEU A 69 -10.48 4.43 2.10
N SER A 70 -9.49 4.68 2.96
CA SER A 70 -8.40 5.61 2.70
C SER A 70 -7.11 4.80 2.69
N VAL A 71 -6.58 4.56 1.49
CA VAL A 71 -5.35 3.79 1.29
C VAL A 71 -4.16 4.76 1.29
N MET A 72 -3.12 4.42 2.03
CA MET A 72 -1.90 5.21 2.13
C MET A 72 -0.69 4.28 2.29
N ALA A 73 0.49 4.74 1.88
CA ALA A 73 1.70 3.94 1.94
C ALA A 73 2.92 4.72 2.44
N VAL A 74 3.77 4.03 3.17
CA VAL A 74 5.12 4.49 3.53
C VAL A 74 6.13 3.50 2.96
N ASN A 75 6.96 4.01 2.07
CA ASN A 75 7.99 3.28 1.36
C ASN A 75 9.34 3.47 2.06
N LEU A 76 9.96 2.38 2.50
CA LEU A 76 11.29 2.40 3.11
C LEU A 76 12.37 2.19 2.04
N GLY A 77 13.36 3.08 1.99
CA GLY A 77 14.56 2.92 1.17
C GLY A 77 14.47 3.49 -0.25
N HIS A 78 15.49 3.19 -1.06
CA HIS A 78 15.81 4.02 -2.22
C HIS A 78 15.21 3.64 -3.58
N GLN A 79 14.55 2.48 -3.70
CA GLN A 79 14.08 1.96 -4.99
C GLN A 79 12.58 1.63 -5.02
N ALA A 80 11.77 2.18 -4.10
CA ALA A 80 10.34 1.94 -4.13
C ALA A 80 9.66 2.62 -5.33
N ALA A 81 8.70 1.93 -5.94
CA ALA A 81 7.81 2.46 -6.96
C ALA A 81 6.56 3.07 -6.30
N ASP A 82 6.12 4.23 -6.79
CA ASP A 82 4.98 4.95 -6.25
C ASP A 82 3.67 4.42 -6.85
N PHE A 83 3.16 3.33 -6.28
CA PHE A 83 1.88 2.74 -6.70
C PHE A 83 0.65 3.41 -6.08
N TYR A 84 0.81 4.06 -4.92
CA TYR A 84 -0.29 4.63 -4.14
C TYR A 84 -0.36 6.14 -4.35
N LYS A 85 -1.57 6.69 -4.44
CA LYS A 85 -1.77 8.15 -4.59
C LYS A 85 -1.32 8.92 -3.35
N ALA A 86 -1.49 8.32 -2.16
CA ALA A 86 -1.04 8.88 -0.89
C ALA A 86 0.15 8.06 -0.37
N SER A 87 1.32 8.22 -1.01
CA SER A 87 2.57 7.60 -0.55
C SER A 87 3.54 8.63 0.03
N ARG A 88 4.38 8.18 0.96
CA ARG A 88 5.59 8.88 1.39
C ARG A 88 6.77 7.94 1.35
N ARG A 89 7.95 8.51 1.14
CA ARG A 89 9.20 7.75 1.11
C ARG A 89 10.08 8.16 2.28
N LEU A 90 10.65 7.18 2.95
CA LEU A 90 11.58 7.38 4.05
C LEU A 90 12.97 6.90 3.69
N ASP A 91 13.91 7.81 3.84
CA ASP A 91 15.33 7.49 3.71
C ASP A 91 15.88 6.81 4.96
N MET A 92 15.25 7.02 6.13
CA MET A 92 15.67 6.43 7.41
C MET A 92 14.47 5.93 8.22
N PRO A 93 14.53 4.70 8.80
CA PRO A 93 13.45 4.15 9.64
C PRO A 93 13.12 4.99 10.87
N ALA A 94 14.06 5.79 11.37
CA ALA A 94 13.85 6.68 12.51
C ALA A 94 12.73 7.72 12.26
N ASN A 95 12.45 8.07 10.99
CA ASN A 95 11.43 9.04 10.62
C ASN A 95 10.03 8.40 10.46
N LEU A 96 9.90 7.09 10.64
CA LEU A 96 8.65 6.37 10.42
C LEU A 96 7.52 6.85 11.32
N GLY A 97 7.78 7.02 12.62
CA GLY A 97 6.77 7.43 13.59
C GLY A 97 6.10 8.77 13.23
N PRO A 98 6.88 9.86 13.10
CA PRO A 98 6.35 11.17 12.71
C PRO A 98 5.54 11.13 11.41
N GLU A 99 6.05 10.43 10.38
CA GLU A 99 5.43 10.41 9.06
C GLU A 99 4.11 9.63 9.04
N ILE A 100 4.02 8.52 9.77
CA ILE A 100 2.75 7.81 9.97
C ILE A 100 1.71 8.70 10.64
N ILE A 101 2.10 9.43 11.68
CA ILE A 101 1.19 10.30 12.44
C ILE A 101 0.66 11.42 11.55
N ASP A 102 1.53 12.08 10.79
CA ASP A 102 1.15 13.15 9.88
C ASP A 102 0.21 12.67 8.78
N MET A 103 0.53 11.52 8.15
CA MET A 103 -0.34 10.92 7.12
C MET A 103 -1.71 10.55 7.65
N LEU A 104 -1.78 9.94 8.83
CA LEU A 104 -3.06 9.61 9.46
C LEU A 104 -3.85 10.87 9.82
N GLY A 105 -3.18 11.90 10.34
CA GLY A 105 -3.80 13.19 10.63
C GLY A 105 -4.42 13.84 9.40
N GLU A 106 -3.70 13.89 8.28
CA GLU A 106 -4.19 14.39 7.00
C GLU A 106 -5.40 13.59 6.48
N ALA A 107 -5.34 12.26 6.55
CA ALA A 107 -6.41 11.39 6.07
C ALA A 107 -7.68 11.52 6.92
N ILE A 108 -7.53 11.54 8.25
CA ILE A 108 -8.64 11.75 9.17
C ILE A 108 -9.25 13.13 8.96
N GLY A 109 -8.44 14.18 8.85
CA GLY A 109 -8.90 15.54 8.60
C GLY A 109 -9.72 15.65 7.30
N LYS A 110 -9.27 14.99 6.22
CA LYS A 110 -10.02 14.93 4.95
C LYS A 110 -11.37 14.24 5.11
N LYS A 111 -11.46 13.13 5.85
CA LYS A 111 -12.73 12.43 6.07
C LYS A 111 -13.71 13.21 6.96
N LEU A 112 -13.20 13.87 8.01
CA LEU A 112 -14.02 14.71 8.87
C LEU A 112 -14.61 15.93 8.14
N ALA A 113 -13.94 16.44 7.11
CA ALA A 113 -14.44 17.56 6.31
C ALA A 113 -15.56 17.17 5.31
N LEU A 114 -15.78 15.87 5.07
CA LEU A 114 -16.78 15.32 4.14
C LEU A 114 -18.05 14.84 4.84
N ASP A 115 -18.08 14.83 6.17
CA ASP A 115 -19.23 14.45 7.02
C ASP A 115 -20.09 15.67 7.37
#